data_AF-A0A523TGV3-F1
#
_entry.id   AF-A0A523TGV3-F1
#
_cell.length_a   1.000
_cell.length_b   1.000
_cell.length_c   1.000
_cell.angle_alpha   90.00
_cell.angle_beta   90.00
_cell.angle_gamma   90.00
#
_symmetry.space_group_name_H-M   'P 1'
#
loop_
_entity.id
_entity.type
_entity.pdbx_description
1 polymer ?
#
loop_
_entity_poly.entity_id
_entity_poly.type
_entity_poly.pdbx_seq_one_letter_code
_entity_poly.pdbx_strand_id
1 'polypeptide(L)'
;MVPLYGELHSQRADGFQSENKQILTAIDLVREVIGKKGIWSLDRGGDRGIIFKGVLVRELRFAIRLRGDRDLRDLPYPLEVRGKLLPITSLMLSAQEL
;
A
#
# COMPACT_ATOMS: atom_id res chain seq x y z
N MET A 1 -21.31 -0.77 -15.95
CA MET A 1 -20.36 -1.17 -14.89
C MET A 1 -20.88 -0.62 -13.57
N VAL A 2 -20.91 -1.42 -12.51
CA VAL A 2 -21.36 -0.97 -11.17
C VAL A 2 -20.13 -0.87 -10.26
N PRO A 3 -19.91 0.25 -9.54
CA PRO A 3 -18.78 0.38 -8.63
C PRO A 3 -18.94 -0.57 -7.42
N LEU A 4 -17.84 -1.17 -6.96
CA LEU A 4 -17.84 -1.99 -5.74
C LEU A 4 -17.91 -1.14 -4.47
N TYR A 5 -17.44 0.11 -4.55
CA TYR A 5 -17.42 1.08 -3.46
C TYR A 5 -17.33 2.50 -4.05
N GLY A 6 -17.94 3.46 -3.37
CA GLY A 6 -17.83 4.89 -3.69
C GLY A 6 -18.23 5.72 -2.48
N GLU A 7 -17.36 6.65 -2.09
CA GLU A 7 -17.59 7.58 -0.98
C GLU A 7 -16.95 8.93 -1.32
N LEU A 8 -17.56 10.01 -0.84
CA LEU A 8 -17.00 11.35 -0.94
C LEU A 8 -16.43 11.77 0.40
N HIS A 9 -15.27 12.41 0.36
CA HIS A 9 -14.63 12.92 1.56
C HIS A 9 -14.17 14.37 1.38
N SER A 10 -14.07 15.10 2.49
CA SER A 10 -13.56 16.46 2.53
C SER A 10 -12.52 16.60 3.63
N GLN A 11 -11.41 17.26 3.34
CA GLN A 11 -10.39 17.60 4.34
C GLN A 11 -10.92 18.56 5.43
N ARG A 12 -12.06 19.20 5.19
CA ARG A 12 -12.75 20.10 6.12
C ARG A 12 -13.89 19.43 6.88
N ALA A 13 -14.20 18.17 6.59
CA ALA A 13 -15.25 17.45 7.30
C ALA A 13 -14.76 17.02 8.69
N ASP A 14 -15.64 17.08 9.67
CA ASP A 14 -15.37 16.57 11.01
C ASP A 14 -15.01 15.08 10.95
N GLY A 15 -13.94 14.70 11.63
CA GLY A 15 -13.44 13.32 11.64
C GLY A 15 -12.59 12.91 10.44
N PHE A 16 -12.32 13.81 9.48
CA PHE A 16 -11.30 13.56 8.45
C PHE A 16 -9.93 13.36 9.11
N GLN A 17 -9.30 12.21 8.86
CA GLN A 17 -7.95 11.92 9.38
C GLN A 17 -6.90 12.12 8.30
N SER A 18 -7.01 11.37 7.21
CA SER A 18 -6.12 11.49 6.06
C SER A 18 -6.72 10.77 4.84
N GLU A 19 -6.29 11.18 3.66
CA GLU A 19 -6.59 10.48 2.41
C GLU A 19 -6.04 9.04 2.43
N ASN A 20 -4.88 8.82 3.05
CA ASN A 20 -4.30 7.48 3.20
C ASN A 20 -5.23 6.54 3.97
N LYS A 21 -5.84 7.04 5.06
CA LYS A 21 -6.80 6.27 5.85
C LYS A 21 -8.03 5.91 5.03
N GLN A 22 -8.54 6.85 4.23
CA GLN A 22 -9.71 6.64 3.38
C GLN A 22 -9.45 5.56 2.32
N ILE A 23 -8.32 5.65 1.61
CA ILE A 23 -7.93 4.65 0.62
C ILE A 23 -7.83 3.26 1.26
N LEU A 24 -7.17 3.14 2.43
CA LEU A 24 -7.03 1.85 3.11
C LEU A 24 -8.36 1.31 3.64
N THR A 25 -9.25 2.19 4.12
CA THR A 25 -10.62 1.81 4.53
C THR A 25 -11.45 1.31 3.34
N ALA A 26 -11.38 1.99 2.19
CA ALA A 26 -12.02 1.53 0.96
C ALA A 26 -11.53 0.14 0.53
N ILE A 27 -10.21 -0.09 0.61
CA ILE A 27 -9.60 -1.40 0.35
C ILE A 27 -10.14 -2.45 1.32
N ASP A 28 -10.20 -2.15 2.61
CA ASP A 28 -10.70 -3.08 3.63
C ASP A 28 -12.16 -3.45 3.40
N LEU A 29 -13.04 -2.49 3.15
CA LEU A 29 -14.47 -2.74 2.92
C LEU A 29 -14.73 -3.63 1.70
N VAL A 30 -14.04 -3.38 0.58
CA VAL A 30 -14.17 -4.23 -0.60
C VAL A 30 -13.59 -5.62 -0.33
N ARG A 31 -12.42 -5.69 0.30
CA ARG A 31 -11.74 -6.94 0.66
C ARG A 31 -12.60 -7.81 1.59
N GLU A 32 -13.35 -7.23 2.52
CA GLU A 32 -14.26 -7.99 3.40
C GLU A 32 -15.27 -8.81 2.59
N VAL A 33 -15.70 -8.31 1.43
CA VAL A 33 -16.67 -8.97 0.56
C VAL A 33 -15.99 -9.95 -0.42
N ILE A 34 -14.90 -9.55 -1.08
CA ILE A 34 -14.29 -10.34 -2.17
C ILE A 34 -13.02 -11.11 -1.77
N GLY A 35 -12.51 -10.91 -0.56
CA GLY A 35 -11.24 -11.43 -0.10
C GLY A 35 -10.05 -10.83 -0.84
N LYS A 36 -9.08 -11.67 -1.22
CA LYS A 36 -7.83 -11.26 -1.92
C LYS A 36 -7.93 -11.40 -3.45
N LYS A 37 -9.15 -11.55 -3.99
CA LYS A 37 -9.39 -11.74 -5.43
C LYS A 37 -9.08 -10.46 -6.21
N GLY A 38 -8.57 -10.61 -7.42
CA GLY A 38 -8.21 -9.49 -8.31
C GLY A 38 -6.81 -8.90 -8.06
N ILE A 39 -6.53 -7.79 -8.74
CA ILE A 39 -5.29 -7.01 -8.64
C ILE A 39 -5.71 -5.56 -8.38
N TRP A 40 -5.18 -4.96 -7.32
CA TRP A 40 -5.43 -3.57 -6.98
C TRP A 40 -4.58 -2.66 -7.86
N SER A 41 -5.20 -1.96 -8.80
CA SER A 41 -4.50 -0.96 -9.60
C SER A 41 -4.70 0.42 -9.00
N LEU A 42 -3.61 1.09 -8.65
CA LEU A 42 -3.62 2.48 -8.17
C LEU A 42 -2.72 3.33 -9.05
N ASP A 43 -3.12 4.57 -9.28
CA ASP A 43 -2.34 5.52 -10.04
C ASP A 43 -1.21 6.16 -9.19
N ARG A 44 -0.67 7.28 -9.67
CA ARG A 44 0.42 8.02 -8.98
C ARG A 44 0.04 8.49 -7.57
N GLY A 45 -1.26 8.65 -7.28
CA GLY A 45 -1.74 8.97 -5.95
C GLY A 45 -1.49 7.84 -4.95
N GLY A 46 -1.47 6.59 -5.41
CA GLY A 46 -1.19 5.41 -4.59
C GLY A 46 0.30 5.17 -4.31
N ASP A 47 1.19 5.87 -5.03
CA ASP A 47 2.63 5.76 -4.82
C ASP A 47 3.02 6.45 -3.50
N ARG A 48 2.81 5.78 -2.38
CA ARG A 48 3.06 6.26 -1.01
C ARG A 48 3.47 5.08 -0.14
N GLY A 49 4.53 5.21 0.67
CA GLY A 49 5.04 4.12 1.50
C GLY A 49 3.99 3.45 2.38
N ILE A 50 3.08 4.26 2.96
CA ILE A 50 1.96 3.77 3.77
C ILE A 50 0.96 2.93 2.98
N ILE A 51 0.74 3.24 1.69
CA ILE A 51 -0.16 2.48 0.83
C ILE A 51 0.49 1.14 0.45
N PHE A 52 1.78 1.15 0.07
CA PHE A 52 2.54 -0.09 -0.15
C PHE A 52 2.51 -1.00 1.08
N LYS A 53 2.84 -0.47 2.26
CA LYS A 53 2.78 -1.21 3.52
C LYS A 53 1.38 -1.75 3.78
N GLY A 54 0.36 -0.93 3.52
CA GLY A 54 -1.04 -1.32 3.67
C GLY A 54 -1.44 -2.52 2.80
N VAL A 55 -1.09 -2.51 1.51
CA VAL A 55 -1.43 -3.62 0.61
C VAL A 55 -0.54 -4.86 0.85
N LEU A 56 0.73 -4.67 1.23
CA LEU A 56 1.67 -5.76 1.52
C LEU A 56 1.28 -6.53 2.80
N VAL A 57 0.98 -5.83 3.90
CA VAL A 57 0.54 -6.45 5.17
C VAL A 57 -0.78 -7.22 4.99
N ARG A 58 -1.62 -6.79 4.05
CA ARG A 58 -2.87 -7.49 3.69
C ARG A 58 -2.65 -8.64 2.70
N GLU A 59 -1.42 -8.85 2.23
CA GLU A 59 -1.05 -9.83 1.21
C GLU A 59 -1.89 -9.70 -0.08
N LEU A 60 -2.15 -8.45 -0.49
CA LEU A 60 -2.90 -8.15 -1.71
C LEU A 60 -1.97 -8.08 -2.92
N ARG A 61 -2.46 -8.52 -4.08
CA ARG A 61 -1.78 -8.30 -5.36
C ARG A 61 -2.09 -6.90 -5.85
N PHE A 62 -1.08 -6.16 -6.30
CA PHE A 62 -1.26 -4.77 -6.71
C PHE A 62 -0.37 -4.38 -7.90
N ALA A 63 -0.77 -3.31 -8.58
CA ALA A 63 0.01 -2.57 -9.54
C ALA A 63 -0.15 -1.08 -9.23
N ILE A 64 0.92 -0.45 -8.74
CA ILE A 64 0.92 0.98 -8.38
C ILE A 64 1.80 1.72 -9.38
N ARG A 65 1.25 2.75 -10.02
CA ARG A 65 2.02 3.58 -10.95
C ARG A 65 2.94 4.50 -10.15
N LEU A 66 4.25 4.29 -10.27
CA LEU A 66 5.25 5.15 -9.63
C LEU A 66 5.19 6.59 -10.18
N ARG A 67 5.48 7.55 -9.30
CA ARG A 67 5.81 8.92 -9.67
C ARG A 67 7.21 8.93 -10.32
N GLY A 68 7.40 9.82 -11.29
CA GLY A 68 8.66 9.93 -12.03
C GLY A 68 9.82 10.56 -11.26
N ASP A 69 9.61 10.94 -10.00
CA ASP A 69 10.62 11.53 -9.11
C ASP A 69 11.12 10.54 -8.04
N ARG A 70 10.85 9.24 -8.21
CA ARG A 70 11.37 8.18 -7.35
C ARG A 70 11.96 7.05 -8.16
N ASP A 71 13.04 6.50 -7.64
CA ASP A 71 13.71 5.35 -8.21
C ASP A 71 13.21 4.06 -7.56
N LEU A 72 12.81 3.10 -8.40
CA LEU A 72 12.64 1.72 -7.96
C LEU A 72 14.02 1.07 -7.89
N ARG A 73 14.49 0.80 -6.68
CA ARG A 73 15.77 0.11 -6.47
C ARG A 73 15.51 -1.39 -6.48
N ASP A 74 15.96 -2.05 -7.53
CA ASP A 74 16.10 -3.51 -7.53
C ASP A 74 17.35 -3.85 -6.73
N LEU A 75 17.17 -4.32 -5.50
CA LEU A 75 18.27 -4.76 -4.67
C LEU A 75 18.34 -6.29 -4.73
N PRO A 76 19.56 -6.87 -4.85
CA PRO A 76 19.71 -8.32 -4.91
C PRO A 76 19.14 -8.96 -3.65
N TYR A 77 18.23 -9.92 -3.83
CA TYR A 77 17.72 -10.73 -2.74
C TYR A 77 18.51 -12.03 -2.65
N PRO A 78 18.93 -12.47 -1.44
CA PRO A 78 18.68 -11.85 -0.13
C PRO A 78 19.53 -10.61 0.16
N LEU A 79 18.96 -9.64 0.87
CA LEU A 79 19.68 -8.42 1.26
C LEU A 79 20.71 -8.73 2.35
N GLU A 80 21.97 -8.45 2.08
CA GLU A 80 23.02 -8.50 3.08
C GLU A 80 23.16 -7.13 3.76
N VAL A 81 22.80 -7.06 5.05
CA VAL A 81 22.97 -5.85 5.86
C VAL A 81 23.93 -6.16 6.98
N ARG A 82 25.08 -5.47 7.01
CA ARG A 82 26.14 -5.64 8.02
C ARG A 82 26.59 -7.12 8.18
N GLY A 83 26.76 -7.83 7.07
CA GLY A 83 27.21 -9.23 7.08
C GLY A 83 26.14 -10.26 7.45
N LYS A 84 24.86 -9.87 7.48
CA LYS A 84 23.73 -10.77 7.74
C LYS A 84 22.77 -10.78 6.57
N LEU A 85 22.42 -11.99 6.11
CA LEU A 85 21.31 -12.21 5.19
C LEU A 85 19.98 -11.92 5.91
N LEU A 86 19.21 -10.97 5.38
CA LEU A 86 17.88 -10.68 5.86
C LEU A 86 16.83 -11.29 4.92
N PRO A 87 15.92 -12.15 5.42
CA PRO A 87 14.77 -12.58 4.64
C PRO A 87 13.84 -11.40 4.37
N ILE A 88 13.00 -11.51 3.34
CA ILE A 88 12.10 -10.42 2.91
C ILE A 88 11.17 -9.94 4.04
N THR A 89 10.86 -10.83 4.98
CA THR A 89 10.07 -10.56 6.18
C THR A 89 10.75 -9.59 7.14
N SER A 90 12.09 -9.55 7.17
CA SER A 90 12.86 -8.65 8.03
C SER A 90 12.87 -7.19 7.53
N LEU A 91 12.64 -6.94 6.23
CA LEU A 91 12.47 -5.57 5.71
C LEU A 91 11.11 -4.95 6.09
N MET A 92 10.08 -5.77 6.31
CA MET A 92 8.78 -5.24 6.75
C MET A 92 8.85 -4.69 8.19
N LEU A 93 9.78 -5.17 9.01
CA LEU A 93 9.95 -4.75 10.40
C LEU A 93 10.75 -3.44 10.54
N SER A 94 11.77 -3.20 9.70
CA SER A 94 12.54 -1.94 9.73
C SER A 94 11.78 -0.73 9.20
N ALA A 95 10.73 -0.94 8.40
CA ALA A 95 9.80 0.11 7.97
C ALA A 95 8.77 0.49 9.06
N GLN A 96 8.99 0.09 10.32
CA GLN A 96 8.23 0.56 11.49
C GLN A 96 8.93 1.68 12.27
N GLU A 97 10.18 2.01 11.93
CA GLU A 97 11.02 2.99 12.66
C GLU A 97 11.33 4.27 11.87
N LEU A 98 10.64 4.52 10.75
CA LEU A 98 10.68 5.77 9.98
C LEU A 98 9.28 6.34 9.80
#